data_AF-A0A183IAT3-F1
#
_entry.id   AF-A0A183IAT3-F1
#
_cell.length_a   1.000
_cell.length_b   1.000
_cell.length_c   1.000
_cell.angle_alpha   90.00
_cell.angle_beta   90.00
_cell.angle_gamma   90.00
#
_symmetry.space_group_name_H-M   'P 1'
#
loop_
_entity.id
_entity.type
_entity.pdbx_description
1 polymer ?
#
loop_
_entity_poly.entity_id
_entity_poly.type
_entity_poly.pdbx_seq_one_letter_code
_entity_poly.pdbx_strand_id
1 'polypeptide(L)'
;MNRWECLLKRAHVTLYNTGEDLMSSLLLLISLDRFVAMVSTEMYGKLSRKTVLLLLNLVVMSALIDGLFIWTYILLDGGEMVSAMCLQNSVVPRLQYFIHVYFMLFASYASVVIYVAAIICSRMQRQADVYSWQLKREMIVTKRLAFIIISNFVLNAVPLTVFTSVKYESNIFEVLNLFIWRLTSLDQIMQILLYAWLHPDVHKCMANLFRSLLRQNQIQPQEQTDCM
;
A
#
# COMPACT_ATOMS: atom_id res chain seq x y z
N MET A 1 -9.91 21.46 -20.41
CA MET A 1 -9.95 20.04 -20.84
C MET A 1 -11.04 19.37 -20.02
N ASN A 2 -11.86 18.49 -20.60
CA ASN A 2 -12.99 17.92 -19.84
C ASN A 2 -12.50 16.82 -18.88
N ARG A 3 -13.22 16.60 -17.77
CA ARG A 3 -12.87 15.53 -16.79
C ARG A 3 -12.75 14.15 -17.43
N TRP A 4 -13.66 13.83 -18.35
CA TRP A 4 -13.65 12.57 -19.10
C TRP A 4 -12.38 12.40 -19.95
N GLU A 5 -11.95 13.46 -20.64
CA GLU A 5 -10.72 13.43 -21.43
C GLU A 5 -9.48 13.23 -20.55
N CYS A 6 -9.48 13.79 -19.33
CA CYS A 6 -8.42 13.57 -18.35
C CYS A 6 -8.31 12.10 -17.93
N LEU A 7 -9.43 11.44 -17.62
CA LEU A 7 -9.42 10.01 -17.25
C LEU A 7 -8.91 9.12 -18.38
N LEU A 8 -9.40 9.33 -19.61
CA LEU A 8 -9.03 8.52 -20.77
C LEU A 8 -7.58 8.74 -21.20
N LYS A 9 -7.14 10.00 -21.28
CA LYS A 9 -5.79 10.32 -21.77
C LYS A 9 -4.72 10.10 -20.72
N ARG A 10 -5.07 10.14 -19.43
CA ARG A 10 -4.10 10.07 -18.34
C ARG A 10 -4.49 9.04 -17.27
N ALA A 11 -4.26 7.77 -17.58
CA ALA A 11 -4.48 6.63 -16.68
C ALA A 11 -3.84 6.74 -15.28
N HIS A 12 -2.84 7.61 -15.10
CA HIS A 12 -2.20 7.84 -13.80
C HIS A 12 -3.20 8.21 -12.69
N VAL A 13 -4.27 8.97 -12.96
CA VAL A 13 -5.21 9.40 -11.90
C VAL A 13 -5.92 8.19 -11.30
N THR A 14 -6.42 7.30 -12.15
CA THR A 14 -7.11 6.07 -11.71
C THR A 14 -6.16 5.12 -11.02
N LEU A 15 -5.01 4.84 -11.64
CA LEU A 15 -4.03 3.89 -11.10
C LEU A 15 -3.48 4.36 -9.75
N TYR A 16 -3.29 5.66 -9.60
CA TYR A 16 -2.77 6.27 -8.38
C TYR A 16 -3.78 6.14 -7.24
N ASN A 17 -5.03 6.56 -7.44
CA ASN A 17 -6.09 6.47 -6.43
C ASN A 17 -6.31 5.01 -5.98
N THR A 18 -6.53 4.11 -6.94
CA THR A 18 -6.74 2.68 -6.64
C THR A 18 -5.50 2.05 -5.98
N GLY A 19 -4.30 2.48 -6.36
CA GLY A 19 -3.05 2.00 -5.77
C GLY A 19 -2.88 2.44 -4.31
N GLU A 20 -3.23 3.67 -3.97
CA GLU A 20 -3.20 4.18 -2.60
C GLU A 20 -4.20 3.47 -1.68
N ASP A 21 -5.43 3.24 -2.17
CA ASP A 21 -6.44 2.49 -1.42
C ASP A 21 -6.00 1.05 -1.17
N LEU A 22 -5.43 0.41 -2.20
CA LEU A 22 -4.91 -0.95 -2.11
C LEU A 22 -3.76 -1.02 -1.11
N MET A 23 -2.77 -0.12 -1.19
CA MET A 23 -1.62 -0.13 -0.29
C MET A 23 -2.05 0.10 1.17
N SER A 24 -2.93 1.06 1.42
CA SER A 24 -3.44 1.37 2.75
C SER A 24 -4.20 0.17 3.35
N SER A 25 -5.03 -0.49 2.55
CA SER A 25 -5.76 -1.70 2.94
C SER A 25 -4.84 -2.87 3.23
N LEU A 26 -3.80 -3.07 2.41
CA LEU A 26 -2.80 -4.12 2.61
C LEU A 26 -1.99 -3.88 3.88
N LEU A 27 -1.61 -2.64 4.18
CA LEU A 27 -0.90 -2.30 5.41
C LEU A 27 -1.74 -2.62 6.65
N LEU A 28 -3.05 -2.33 6.61
CA LEU A 28 -3.99 -2.71 7.66
C LEU A 28 -4.08 -4.23 7.81
N LEU A 29 -4.20 -4.95 6.69
CA LEU A 29 -4.28 -6.41 6.69
C LEU A 29 -3.01 -7.06 7.25
N ILE A 30 -1.83 -6.54 6.88
CA ILE A 30 -0.54 -6.98 7.44
C ILE A 30 -0.49 -6.74 8.95
N SER A 31 -0.96 -5.58 9.41
CA SER A 31 -0.99 -5.26 10.84
C SER A 31 -1.91 -6.22 11.61
N LEU A 32 -3.08 -6.54 11.06
CA LEU A 32 -4.00 -7.54 11.60
C LEU A 32 -3.42 -8.95 11.61
N ASP A 33 -2.77 -9.37 10.51
CA ASP A 33 -2.10 -10.66 10.41
C ASP A 33 -1.04 -10.81 11.51
N ARG A 34 -0.23 -9.76 11.73
CA ARG A 34 0.76 -9.73 12.82
C ARG A 34 0.11 -9.79 14.20
N PHE A 35 -1.00 -9.10 14.40
CA PHE A 35 -1.74 -9.15 15.66
C PHE A 35 -2.27 -10.56 15.95
N VAL A 36 -2.93 -11.20 14.98
CA VAL A 36 -3.45 -12.57 15.12
C VAL A 36 -2.32 -13.55 15.42
N ALA A 37 -1.19 -13.44 14.71
CA ALA A 37 -0.01 -14.27 14.94
C ALA A 37 0.56 -14.13 16.36
N MET A 38 0.47 -12.93 16.96
CA MET A 38 0.98 -12.65 18.31
C MET A 38 -0.03 -12.97 19.43
N VAL A 39 -1.33 -12.98 19.15
CA VAL A 39 -2.35 -13.25 20.17
C VAL A 39 -2.56 -14.74 20.40
N SER A 40 -2.61 -15.54 19.34
CA SER A 40 -2.80 -16.98 19.48
C SER A 40 -2.22 -17.73 18.28
N THR A 41 -1.23 -18.58 18.55
CA THR A 41 -0.67 -19.50 17.55
C THR A 41 -1.71 -20.52 17.07
N GLU A 42 -2.69 -20.87 17.92
CA GLU A 42 -3.79 -21.76 17.54
C GLU A 42 -4.75 -21.09 16.56
N MET A 43 -5.11 -19.83 16.81
CA MET A 43 -5.97 -19.05 15.91
C MET A 43 -5.27 -18.76 14.59
N TYR A 44 -3.98 -18.44 14.64
CA TYR A 44 -3.15 -18.27 13.44
C TYR A 44 -3.02 -19.58 12.66
N GLY A 45 -2.88 -20.73 13.34
CA GLY A 45 -2.86 -22.05 12.71
C GLY A 45 -4.18 -22.44 12.03
N LYS A 46 -5.32 -21.92 12.51
CA LYS A 46 -6.63 -22.08 11.86
C LYS A 46 -6.81 -21.15 10.65
N LEU A 47 -5.96 -20.14 10.48
CA LEU A 47 -6.02 -19.23 9.35
C LEU A 47 -5.60 -19.95 8.08
N SER A 48 -6.59 -20.46 7.34
CA SER A 48 -6.32 -21.22 6.13
C SER A 48 -5.80 -20.29 5.03
N ARG A 49 -4.98 -20.84 4.12
CA ARG A 49 -4.56 -20.15 2.89
C ARG A 49 -5.77 -19.62 2.09
N LYS A 50 -6.89 -20.34 2.10
CA LYS A 50 -8.13 -19.92 1.44
C LYS A 50 -8.69 -18.63 2.05
N THR A 51 -8.66 -18.52 3.38
CA THR A 51 -9.12 -17.33 4.11
C THR A 51 -8.25 -16.12 3.77
N VAL A 52 -6.93 -16.28 3.77
CA VAL A 52 -6.00 -15.18 3.41
C VAL A 52 -6.22 -14.73 1.96
N LEU A 53 -6.36 -15.68 1.02
CA LEU A 53 -6.65 -15.35 -0.39
C LEU A 53 -8.02 -14.67 -0.55
N LEU A 54 -9.03 -15.07 0.22
CA LEU A 54 -10.33 -14.43 0.21
C LEU A 54 -10.25 -12.99 0.73
N LEU A 55 -9.52 -12.74 1.83
CA LEU A 55 -9.30 -11.37 2.34
C LEU A 55 -8.55 -10.50 1.33
N LEU A 56 -7.51 -11.02 0.69
CA LEU A 56 -6.78 -10.31 -0.36
C LEU A 56 -7.69 -9.99 -1.56
N ASN A 57 -8.51 -10.95 -1.99
CA ASN A 57 -9.47 -10.72 -3.07
C ASN A 57 -10.50 -9.66 -2.68
N LEU A 58 -11.00 -9.66 -1.45
CA LEU A 58 -11.93 -8.63 -0.98
C LEU A 58 -11.30 -7.24 -1.04
N VAL A 59 -10.04 -7.11 -0.60
CA VAL A 59 -9.28 -5.84 -0.66
C VAL A 59 -9.08 -5.35 -2.10
N VAL A 60 -8.73 -6.26 -3.03
CA VAL A 60 -8.59 -5.91 -4.45
C VAL A 60 -9.94 -5.50 -5.04
N MET A 61 -11.00 -6.26 -4.77
CA MET A 61 -12.34 -5.97 -5.28
C MET A 61 -12.87 -4.64 -4.73
N SER A 62 -12.63 -4.30 -3.47
CA SER A 62 -13.05 -3.00 -2.92
C SER A 62 -12.35 -1.84 -3.61
N ALA A 63 -11.04 -1.96 -3.88
CA ALA A 63 -10.29 -0.92 -4.58
C ALA A 63 -10.77 -0.75 -6.05
N LEU A 64 -11.10 -1.86 -6.72
CA LEU A 64 -11.67 -1.82 -8.07
C LEU A 64 -13.06 -1.19 -8.11
N ILE A 65 -13.93 -1.51 -7.13
CA ILE A 65 -15.26 -0.92 -7.01
C ILE A 65 -15.15 0.60 -6.81
N ASP A 66 -14.24 1.06 -5.96
CA ASP A 66 -14.02 2.50 -5.74
C ASP A 66 -13.56 3.21 -7.03
N GLY A 67 -12.62 2.60 -7.74
CA GLY A 67 -12.19 3.08 -9.05
C GLY A 67 -13.34 3.15 -10.07
N LEU A 68 -14.17 2.12 -10.16
CA LEU A 68 -15.33 2.11 -11.05
C LEU A 68 -16.36 3.18 -10.68
N PHE A 69 -16.56 3.44 -9.38
CA PHE A 69 -17.47 4.48 -8.90
C PHE A 69 -17.02 5.88 -9.32
N ILE A 70 -15.71 6.16 -9.25
CA ILE A 70 -15.13 7.42 -9.75
C ILE A 70 -15.39 7.58 -11.26
N TRP A 71 -15.20 6.51 -12.02
CA TRP A 71 -15.44 6.52 -13.47
C TRP A 71 -16.90 6.74 -13.83
N THR A 72 -17.84 6.04 -13.18
CA THR A 72 -19.27 6.20 -13.45
C THR A 72 -19.75 7.59 -13.07
N TYR A 73 -19.28 8.14 -11.95
CA TYR A 73 -19.62 9.51 -11.54
C TYR A 73 -19.15 10.52 -12.59
N ILE A 74 -17.89 10.43 -13.03
CA ILE A 74 -17.32 11.37 -14.01
C ILE A 74 -17.99 11.22 -15.38
N LEU A 75 -18.45 10.03 -15.75
CA LEU A 75 -19.24 9.83 -16.97
C LEU A 75 -20.59 10.55 -16.92
N LEU A 76 -21.22 10.62 -15.74
CA LEU A 76 -22.53 11.26 -15.55
C LEU A 76 -22.43 12.78 -15.37
N ASP A 77 -21.32 13.29 -14.80
CA ASP A 77 -21.14 14.69 -14.39
C ASP A 77 -19.87 15.34 -15.02
N GLY A 78 -19.41 14.82 -16.16
CA GLY A 78 -18.10 15.11 -16.76
C GLY A 78 -17.98 16.41 -17.55
N GLY A 79 -19.02 17.24 -17.55
CA GLY A 79 -19.09 18.47 -18.35
C GLY A 79 -18.21 19.62 -17.83
N GLU A 80 -17.69 19.52 -16.60
CA GLU A 80 -16.86 20.57 -16.02
C GLU A 80 -15.43 20.58 -16.60
N MET A 81 -14.96 21.78 -16.94
CA MET A 81 -13.60 22.01 -17.41
C MET A 81 -12.62 21.94 -16.25
N VAL A 82 -11.57 21.14 -16.43
CA VAL A 82 -10.46 21.00 -15.48
C VAL A 82 -9.12 21.41 -16.10
N SER A 83 -8.16 21.70 -15.22
CA SER A 83 -6.77 21.99 -15.58
C SER A 83 -6.18 20.87 -16.45
N ALA A 84 -5.34 21.24 -17.43
CA ALA A 84 -4.65 20.30 -18.32
C ALA A 84 -3.70 19.33 -17.59
N MET A 85 -3.32 19.66 -16.35
CA MET A 85 -2.54 18.77 -15.49
C MET A 85 -3.36 17.63 -14.87
N CYS A 86 -4.69 17.64 -14.98
CA CYS A 86 -5.58 16.61 -14.45
C CYS A 86 -5.32 16.29 -12.97
N LEU A 87 -5.23 17.32 -12.13
CA LEU A 87 -5.03 17.17 -10.69
C LEU A 87 -6.20 16.40 -10.07
N GLN A 88 -5.90 15.47 -9.16
CA GLN A 88 -6.88 14.56 -8.58
C GLN A 88 -8.02 15.30 -7.86
N ASN A 89 -7.71 16.37 -7.12
CA ASN A 89 -8.69 17.24 -6.45
C ASN A 89 -9.64 17.99 -7.41
N SER A 90 -9.29 18.07 -8.69
CA SER A 90 -10.07 18.76 -9.73
C SER A 90 -10.90 17.77 -10.57
N VAL A 91 -10.38 16.55 -10.73
CA VAL A 91 -11.01 15.48 -11.52
C VAL A 91 -11.98 14.66 -10.68
N VAL A 92 -11.60 14.31 -9.46
CA VAL A 92 -12.39 13.47 -8.55
C VAL A 92 -13.43 14.33 -7.81
N PRO A 93 -14.66 13.83 -7.59
CA PRO A 93 -15.67 14.56 -6.83
C PRO A 93 -15.19 14.89 -5.42
N ARG A 94 -15.54 16.08 -4.92
CA ARG A 94 -15.06 16.57 -3.62
C ARG A 94 -15.37 15.60 -2.46
N LEU A 95 -16.58 15.03 -2.44
CA LEU A 95 -16.97 14.07 -1.40
C LEU A 95 -16.09 12.82 -1.44
N GLN A 96 -15.88 12.25 -2.62
CA GLN A 96 -15.07 11.06 -2.81
C GLN A 96 -13.60 11.31 -2.44
N TYR A 97 -13.08 12.48 -2.82
CA TYR A 97 -11.73 12.91 -2.46
C TYR A 97 -11.54 12.92 -0.93
N PHE A 98 -12.50 13.48 -0.17
CA PHE A 98 -12.42 13.46 1.29
C PHE A 98 -12.56 12.07 1.87
N ILE A 99 -13.47 11.24 1.35
CA ILE A 99 -13.62 9.84 1.79
C ILE A 99 -12.30 9.10 1.64
N HIS A 100 -11.63 9.23 0.50
CA HIS A 100 -10.34 8.61 0.22
C HIS A 100 -9.25 9.10 1.20
N VAL A 101 -9.14 10.41 1.42
CA VAL A 101 -8.18 10.98 2.40
C VAL A 101 -8.44 10.48 3.82
N TYR A 102 -9.69 10.47 4.28
CA TYR A 102 -10.03 9.96 5.61
C TYR A 102 -9.84 8.46 5.74
N PHE A 103 -10.11 7.70 4.68
CA PHE A 103 -9.84 6.26 4.64
C PHE A 103 -8.34 5.97 4.79
N MET A 104 -7.48 6.68 4.05
CA MET A 104 -6.02 6.54 4.20
C MET A 104 -5.56 6.86 5.62
N LEU A 105 -6.03 7.97 6.20
CA LEU A 105 -5.72 8.30 7.59
C LEU A 105 -6.17 7.18 8.54
N PHE A 106 -7.44 6.77 8.45
CA PHE A 106 -7.98 5.71 9.29
C PHE A 106 -7.14 4.43 9.18
N ALA A 107 -6.83 3.99 7.96
CA ALA A 107 -6.05 2.79 7.73
C ALA A 107 -4.64 2.89 8.33
N SER A 108 -3.93 4.01 8.14
CA SER A 108 -2.60 4.22 8.72
C SER A 108 -2.63 4.26 10.25
N TYR A 109 -3.55 5.00 10.86
CA TYR A 109 -3.66 5.07 12.33
C TYR A 109 -4.09 3.72 12.93
N ALA A 110 -5.10 3.07 12.35
CA ALA A 110 -5.55 1.76 12.80
C ALA A 110 -4.42 0.72 12.70
N SER A 111 -3.65 0.73 11.61
CA SER A 111 -2.48 -0.13 11.44
C SER A 111 -1.48 0.03 12.58
N VAL A 112 -1.13 1.28 12.94
CA VAL A 112 -0.23 1.57 14.06
C VAL A 112 -0.79 1.06 15.39
N VAL A 113 -2.06 1.34 15.68
CA VAL A 113 -2.71 0.91 16.94
C VAL A 113 -2.71 -0.61 17.07
N ILE A 114 -3.14 -1.32 16.02
CA ILE A 114 -3.17 -2.78 15.97
C ILE A 114 -1.75 -3.35 16.13
N TYR A 115 -0.78 -2.73 15.48
CA TYR A 115 0.61 -3.17 15.54
C TYR A 115 1.24 -2.97 16.93
N VAL A 116 0.96 -1.84 17.59
CA VAL A 116 1.36 -1.59 18.99
C VAL A 116 0.72 -2.64 19.91
N ALA A 117 -0.58 -2.93 19.72
CA ALA A 117 -1.25 -3.99 20.46
C ALA A 117 -0.58 -5.36 20.25
N ALA A 118 -0.18 -5.69 19.02
CA ALA A 118 0.54 -6.93 18.72
C ALA A 118 1.87 -7.04 19.49
N ILE A 119 2.63 -5.93 19.58
CA ILE A 119 3.86 -5.87 20.36
C ILE A 119 3.58 -6.08 21.85
N ILE A 120 2.57 -5.41 22.40
CA ILE A 120 2.20 -5.54 23.81
C ILE A 120 1.82 -6.99 24.12
N CYS A 121 0.95 -7.61 23.33
CA CYS A 121 0.57 -9.01 23.47
C CYS A 121 1.79 -9.94 23.43
N SER A 122 2.74 -9.70 22.51
CA SER A 122 3.97 -10.50 22.41
C SER A 122 4.83 -10.43 23.68
N ARG A 123 4.86 -9.27 24.36
CA ARG A 123 5.61 -9.08 25.60
C ARG A 123 4.95 -9.81 26.77
N MET A 124 3.62 -9.75 26.86
CA MET A 124 2.86 -10.47 27.88
C MET A 124 3.03 -11.98 27.77
N GLN A 125 2.98 -12.53 26.55
CA GLN A 125 3.20 -13.96 26.32
C GLN A 125 4.62 -14.42 26.66
N ARG A 126 5.63 -13.57 26.41
CA ARG A 126 7.01 -13.86 26.78
C ARG A 126 7.21 -13.92 28.30
N GLN A 127 6.46 -13.13 29.06
CA GLN A 127 6.50 -13.19 30.53
C GLN A 127 5.76 -14.40 31.10
N ALA A 128 4.77 -14.94 30.37
CA ALA A 128 3.96 -16.07 30.80
C ALA A 128 4.61 -17.45 30.53
N ASP A 129 5.92 -17.52 30.24
CA ASP A 129 6.67 -18.73 29.84
C ASP A 129 6.12 -19.51 28.62
N VAL A 130 5.09 -19.01 27.93
CA VAL A 130 4.51 -19.60 26.70
C VAL A 130 5.36 -19.25 25.46
N TYR A 131 6.68 -19.27 25.58
CA TYR A 131 7.59 -18.80 24.54
C TYR A 131 7.98 -19.90 23.55
N SER A 132 7.12 -20.11 22.54
CA SER A 132 7.36 -21.09 21.48
C SER A 132 8.40 -20.61 20.45
N TRP A 133 9.05 -21.55 19.76
CA TRP A 133 9.97 -21.23 18.65
C TRP A 133 9.27 -20.49 17.49
N GLN A 134 7.99 -20.78 17.26
CA GLN A 134 7.18 -20.06 16.27
C GLN A 134 7.06 -18.57 16.64
N LEU A 135 6.75 -18.26 17.90
CA LEU A 135 6.63 -16.88 18.38
C LEU A 135 7.95 -16.08 18.27
N LYS A 136 9.11 -16.74 18.49
CA LYS A 136 10.44 -16.14 18.23
C LYS A 136 10.59 -15.69 16.78
N ARG A 137 10.23 -16.54 15.82
CA ARG A 137 10.33 -16.24 14.38
C ARG A 137 9.38 -15.12 13.99
N GLU A 138 8.13 -15.20 14.41
CA GLU A 138 7.12 -14.17 14.14
C GLU A 138 7.57 -12.81 14.71
N MET A 139 8.24 -12.78 15.87
CA MET A 139 8.73 -11.53 16.46
C MET A 139 9.83 -10.86 15.63
N ILE A 140 10.72 -11.63 15.00
CA ILE A 140 11.75 -11.09 14.10
C ILE A 140 11.10 -10.47 12.87
N VAL A 141 10.10 -11.14 12.29
CA VAL A 141 9.34 -10.63 11.13
C VAL A 141 8.56 -9.38 11.52
N THR A 142 7.87 -9.40 12.66
CA THR A 142 7.14 -8.24 13.19
C THR A 142 8.07 -7.06 13.34
N LYS A 143 9.22 -7.17 14.03
CA LYS A 143 10.19 -6.06 14.17
C LYS A 143 10.63 -5.44 12.86
N ARG A 144 10.74 -6.21 11.79
CA ARG A 144 11.06 -5.70 10.46
C ARG A 144 9.91 -4.87 9.90
N LEU A 145 8.68 -5.37 9.99
CA LEU A 145 7.49 -4.63 9.55
C LEU A 145 7.24 -3.33 10.34
N ALA A 146 7.80 -3.19 11.55
CA ALA A 146 7.76 -1.93 12.31
C ALA A 146 8.29 -0.75 11.48
N PHE A 147 9.38 -0.95 10.74
CA PHE A 147 10.00 0.11 9.94
C PHE A 147 9.08 0.56 8.81
N ILE A 148 8.36 -0.36 8.17
CA ILE A 148 7.39 -0.03 7.11
C ILE A 148 6.23 0.77 7.69
N ILE A 149 5.67 0.33 8.81
CA ILE A 149 4.53 1.00 9.46
C ILE A 149 4.91 2.38 9.98
N ILE A 150 6.07 2.52 10.62
CA ILE A 150 6.58 3.81 11.10
C ILE A 150 6.88 4.75 9.92
N SER A 151 7.48 4.24 8.85
CA SER A 151 7.74 5.02 7.64
C SER A 151 6.45 5.58 7.05
N ASN A 152 5.43 4.73 6.84
CA ASN A 152 4.13 5.17 6.34
C ASN A 152 3.48 6.19 7.29
N PHE A 153 3.57 5.97 8.60
CA PHE A 153 3.01 6.91 9.56
C PHE A 153 3.66 8.30 9.47
N VAL A 154 4.99 8.35 9.41
CA VAL A 154 5.76 9.62 9.40
C VAL A 154 5.66 10.32 8.05
N LEU A 155 5.77 9.59 6.93
CA LEU A 155 5.85 10.16 5.59
C LEU A 155 4.49 10.39 4.93
N ASN A 156 3.44 9.69 5.37
CA ASN A 156 2.11 9.81 4.81
C ASN A 156 1.10 10.32 5.85
N ALA A 157 0.85 9.55 6.92
CA ALA A 157 -0.25 9.85 7.85
C ALA A 157 -0.10 11.22 8.55
N VAL A 158 1.11 11.57 9.00
CA VAL A 158 1.37 12.85 9.67
C VAL A 158 1.18 14.04 8.71
N PRO A 159 1.82 14.10 7.52
CA PRO A 159 1.57 15.15 6.54
C PRO A 159 0.10 15.28 6.14
N LEU A 160 -0.58 14.14 5.95
CA LEU A 160 -1.99 14.12 5.57
C LEU A 160 -2.91 14.61 6.71
N THR A 161 -2.54 14.37 7.98
CA THR A 161 -3.27 14.92 9.13
C THR A 161 -3.15 16.45 9.16
N VAL A 162 -1.95 16.99 8.93
CA VAL A 162 -1.72 18.44 8.84
C VAL A 162 -2.55 19.04 7.71
N PHE A 163 -2.61 18.36 6.56
CA PHE A 163 -3.42 18.79 5.43
C PHE A 163 -4.90 18.92 5.74
N THR A 164 -5.49 17.91 6.39
CA THR A 164 -6.91 17.92 6.75
C THR A 164 -7.27 19.03 7.74
N SER A 165 -6.28 19.61 8.42
CA SER A 165 -6.47 20.74 9.33
C SER A 165 -6.57 22.09 8.61
N VAL A 166 -6.23 22.14 7.31
CA VAL A 166 -6.24 23.36 6.50
C VAL A 166 -7.58 23.52 5.79
N LYS A 167 -8.09 24.76 5.75
CA LYS A 167 -9.35 25.09 5.04
C LYS A 167 -9.19 24.88 3.53
N TYR A 168 -10.13 24.15 2.94
CA TYR A 168 -10.15 23.79 1.51
C TYR A 168 -10.05 25.00 0.56
N GLU A 169 -10.65 26.14 0.92
CA GLU A 169 -10.67 27.35 0.07
C GLU A 169 -9.43 28.24 0.20
N SER A 170 -8.44 27.85 0.99
CA SER A 170 -7.22 28.66 1.17
C SER A 170 -6.20 28.41 0.06
N ASN A 171 -5.44 29.45 -0.35
CA ASN A 171 -4.31 29.29 -1.28
C ASN A 171 -3.26 28.27 -0.77
N ILE A 172 -3.16 28.13 0.55
CA ILE A 172 -2.27 27.17 1.21
C ILE A 172 -2.70 25.73 0.90
N PHE A 173 -4.00 25.46 0.78
CA PHE A 173 -4.54 24.13 0.46
C PHE A 173 -4.04 23.63 -0.90
N GLU A 174 -4.04 24.48 -1.93
CA GLU A 174 -3.60 24.08 -3.27
C GLU A 174 -2.11 23.71 -3.29
N VAL A 175 -1.26 24.52 -2.64
CA VAL A 175 0.17 24.26 -2.52
C VAL A 175 0.45 22.99 -1.73
N LEU A 176 -0.22 22.81 -0.58
CA LEU A 176 -0.08 21.62 0.24
C LEU A 176 -0.57 20.38 -0.49
N ASN A 177 -1.69 20.45 -1.21
CA ASN A 177 -2.23 19.34 -1.99
C ASN A 177 -1.17 18.81 -2.97
N LEU A 178 -0.53 19.68 -3.75
CA LEU A 178 0.55 19.27 -4.65
C LEU A 178 1.73 18.63 -3.92
N PHE A 179 2.11 19.17 -2.77
CA PHE A 179 3.22 18.67 -1.97
C PHE A 179 2.93 17.29 -1.36
N ILE A 180 1.73 17.12 -0.79
CA ILE A 180 1.32 15.88 -0.11
C ILE A 180 1.19 14.75 -1.10
N TRP A 181 0.56 14.95 -2.26
CA TRP A 181 0.44 13.89 -3.26
C TRP A 181 1.79 13.45 -3.82
N ARG A 182 2.81 14.32 -3.80
CA ARG A 182 4.19 13.89 -4.09
C ARG A 182 4.79 13.11 -2.93
N LEU A 183 4.58 13.52 -1.69
CA LEU A 183 5.09 12.79 -0.52
C LEU A 183 4.50 11.39 -0.41
N THR A 184 3.19 11.24 -0.62
CA THR A 184 2.51 9.93 -0.63
C THR A 184 3.04 9.02 -1.73
N SER A 185 3.30 9.57 -2.94
CA SER A 185 3.98 8.84 -4.02
C SER A 185 5.37 8.34 -3.60
N LEU A 186 6.14 9.18 -2.91
CA LEU A 186 7.47 8.80 -2.41
C LEU A 186 7.41 7.77 -1.29
N ASP A 187 6.40 7.86 -0.40
CA ASP A 187 6.16 6.88 0.66
C ASP A 187 5.93 5.49 0.06
N GLN A 188 5.11 5.37 -1.00
CA GLN A 188 4.90 4.07 -1.68
C GLN A 188 6.20 3.47 -2.23
N ILE A 189 7.04 4.28 -2.88
CA ILE A 189 8.34 3.83 -3.37
C ILE A 189 9.22 3.37 -2.21
N MET A 190 9.25 4.15 -1.12
CA MET A 190 10.01 3.81 0.08
C MET A 190 9.53 2.52 0.72
N GLN A 191 8.23 2.27 0.79
CA GLN A 191 7.67 1.02 1.31
C GLN A 191 8.10 -0.19 0.50
N ILE A 192 8.10 -0.10 -0.83
CA ILE A 192 8.57 -1.18 -1.72
C ILE A 192 10.04 -1.47 -1.46
N LEU A 193 10.87 -0.43 -1.38
CA LEU A 193 12.30 -0.56 -1.10
C LEU A 193 12.57 -1.17 0.27
N LEU A 194 11.86 -0.70 1.30
CA LEU A 194 11.94 -1.25 2.65
C LEU A 194 11.51 -2.72 2.66
N TYR A 195 10.40 -3.07 2.02
CA TYR A 195 9.94 -4.46 1.95
C TYR A 195 10.99 -5.37 1.27
N ALA A 196 11.54 -4.94 0.13
CA ALA A 196 12.57 -5.67 -0.60
C ALA A 196 13.86 -5.85 0.22
N TRP A 197 14.23 -4.84 1.01
CA TRP A 197 15.45 -4.88 1.83
C TRP A 197 15.28 -5.68 3.12
N LEU A 198 14.15 -5.54 3.82
CA LEU A 198 13.93 -6.18 5.10
C LEU A 198 13.54 -7.66 4.99
N HIS A 199 13.01 -8.11 3.85
CA HIS A 199 12.59 -9.51 3.67
C HIS A 199 13.68 -10.34 2.97
N PRO A 200 14.46 -11.17 3.70
CA PRO A 200 15.60 -11.91 3.15
C PRO A 200 15.19 -12.94 2.09
N ASP A 201 13.96 -13.44 2.14
CA ASP A 201 13.45 -14.37 1.14
C ASP A 201 13.23 -13.69 -0.22
N VAL A 202 12.90 -12.39 -0.22
CA VAL A 202 12.78 -11.59 -1.45
C VAL A 202 14.17 -11.39 -2.06
N HIS A 203 15.17 -11.06 -1.25
CA HIS A 203 16.55 -10.95 -1.71
C HIS A 203 17.08 -12.26 -2.33
N LYS A 204 16.79 -13.40 -1.68
CA LYS A 204 17.13 -14.73 -2.22
C LYS A 204 16.40 -15.02 -3.54
N CYS A 205 15.11 -14.69 -3.63
CA CYS A 205 14.32 -14.87 -4.84
C CYS A 205 14.86 -14.02 -5.99
N MET A 206 15.14 -12.74 -5.74
CA MET A 206 15.76 -11.84 -6.73
C MET A 206 17.14 -12.34 -7.17
N ALA A 207 17.98 -12.80 -6.25
CA ALA A 207 19.28 -13.38 -6.58
C ALA A 207 19.15 -14.64 -7.44
N ASN A 208 18.14 -15.49 -7.17
CA ASN A 208 17.87 -16.69 -7.98
C ASN A 208 17.34 -16.32 -9.37
N LEU A 209 16.42 -15.34 -9.46
CA LEU A 209 15.90 -14.84 -10.72
C LEU A 209 17.02 -14.23 -11.59
N PHE A 210 17.90 -13.44 -10.97
CA PHE A 210 19.04 -12.84 -11.64
C PHE A 210 20.02 -13.90 -12.14
N ARG A 211 20.29 -14.94 -11.34
CA ARG A 211 21.08 -16.09 -11.79
C ARG A 211 20.43 -16.85 -12.94
N SER A 212 19.09 -17.02 -12.94
CA SER A 212 18.40 -17.68 -14.06
C SER A 212 18.41 -16.84 -15.34
N LEU A 213 18.30 -15.51 -15.23
CA LEU A 213 18.39 -14.59 -16.37
C LEU A 213 19.81 -14.57 -16.95
N LEU A 214 20.84 -14.54 -16.08
CA LEU A 214 22.23 -14.69 -16.50
C LEU A 214 22.49 -16.05 -17.16
N ARG A 215 21.88 -17.13 -16.65
CA ARG A 215 22.01 -18.47 -17.23
C ARG A 215 21.30 -18.58 -18.59
N GLN A 216 20.14 -17.95 -18.79
CA GLN A 216 19.49 -17.85 -20.10
C GLN A 216 20.32 -17.06 -21.11
N ASN A 217 20.91 -15.93 -20.70
CA ASN A 217 21.80 -15.14 -21.57
C ASN A 217 23.11 -15.87 -21.93
N GLN A 218 23.55 -16.86 -21.13
CA GLN A 218 24.72 -17.68 -21.46
C GLN A 218 24.41 -18.90 -22.34
N ILE A 219 23.14 -19.25 -22.57
CA ILE A 219 22.77 -20.36 -23.48
C ILE A 219 22.54 -19.84 -24.92
N GLN A 220 22.37 -18.53 -25.14
CA GLN A 220 22.22 -17.93 -26.47
C GLN A 220 23.49 -17.46 -27.23
N PRO A 221 24.75 -17.47 -26.74
CA PRO A 221 25.87 -16.90 -27.50
C PRO A 221 26.64 -17.88 -28.40
N GLN A 222 26.12 -19.06 -28.78
CA GLN A 222 26.92 -20.02 -29.57
C GLN A 222 26.22 -20.83 -30.68
N GLU A 223 25.06 -20.40 -31.18
CA GLU A 223 24.44 -21.03 -32.37
C GLU A 223 24.22 -20.01 -33.50
N GLN A 224 25.23 -19.17 -33.77
CA GLN A 224 25.19 -18.25 -34.91
C GLN A 224 26.58 -17.91 -35.46
N THR A 225 27.43 -18.93 -35.64
CA THR A 225 28.58 -18.90 -36.57
C THR A 225 28.98 -20.35 -36.84
N ASP A 226 28.23 -21.01 -37.73
CA ASP A 226 28.74 -22.02 -38.68
C ASP A 226 27.55 -22.64 -39.42
N CYS A 227 27.27 -22.11 -40.62
CA CYS A 227 26.78 -22.84 -41.79
C CYS A 227 26.69 -21.87 -42.97
N MET A 228 27.66 -22.00 -43.89
CA MET A 228 27.72 -21.62 -45.31
C MET A 228 27.30 -20.21 -45.74
#